data_AF-A0A9W6QC03-F1
#
_entry.id   AF-A0A9W6QC03-F1
#
_cell.length_a   1.000
_cell.length_b   1.000
_cell.length_c   1.000
_cell.angle_alpha   90.00
_cell.angle_beta   90.00
_cell.angle_gamma   90.00
#
_symmetry.space_group_name_H-M   'P 1'
#
loop_
_entity.id
_entity.type
_entity.pdbx_description
1 polymer ?
#
loop_
_entity_poly.entity_id
_entity_poly.type
_entity_poly.pdbx_seq_one_letter_code
_entity_poly.pdbx_strand_id
1 'polypeptide(L)'
;MFGGRSGGLHGEVGRGAMTVHNPGPDSADVQTLRAELDELLRARQFAAQRERRLAEAVRGGREPDHAPAYGRPPRQPDPELLRQLAQVQHLREGLGARCLELSDRLLAAEDRQLAGRLANGPSPAPQGTPRGLAEEPRPRRPAEPTGPAASPVPPQRQFPTGARFGGGHRPAPVHDRGTAPDGSTGTTDAGSPYAPPAIEAPQLRGARFRISRPPRPAQQDDDHTASPVAPPRTDSGRHDAAARGSGPDTEPEGPVGTSWAGTRVPRTGLAANRAGSENSGSSTGSGPGSPGRPASGPRPRTGAELIALVQRIADLHRQGAVHESAALVGRAALMVTPVDLAALATLLRAEGPAGSSTYLARSVAGGAPEHAAAALAELRREGLVDEAADLFHSLWSVSAQVLPTLLAALAQSGQSADGQTMLWERASAPAAELSELTRQLRAAGRSDDVRHLLRQAAGRPAGEVAAIAAALDGESAAELVGELVRMRSASDVGQFAAEVRDSAELYDAMLSAADGLEESRTRSVLAALRTAGLPTESAPRSRPKSRLRR
;
A
#
# COMPACT_ATOMS: atom_id res chain seq x y z
N MET A 1 50.35 58.90 3.40
CA MET A 1 49.51 60.12 3.34
C MET A 1 48.06 59.69 3.30
N PHE A 2 47.27 60.19 4.27
CA PHE A 2 45.81 60.15 4.43
C PHE A 2 45.15 58.75 4.50
N GLY A 3 44.44 58.34 5.55
CA GLY A 3 43.85 59.06 6.67
C GLY A 3 42.31 58.99 6.61
N GLY A 4 41.74 58.07 7.39
CA GLY A 4 40.44 58.18 8.07
C GLY A 4 39.15 58.36 7.26
N ARG A 5 38.22 57.40 7.40
CA ARG A 5 36.79 57.70 7.54
C ARG A 5 36.06 56.52 8.20
N SER A 6 35.80 56.69 9.49
CA SER A 6 34.75 56.00 10.23
C SER A 6 33.39 56.53 9.77
N GLY A 7 32.46 55.63 9.44
CA GLY A 7 31.07 55.93 9.17
C GLY A 7 30.21 54.82 9.76
N GLY A 8 29.73 55.03 10.98
CA GLY A 8 28.77 54.15 11.63
C GLY A 8 27.38 54.33 11.03
N LEU A 9 26.71 53.21 10.77
CA LEU A 9 25.27 53.15 10.62
C LEU A 9 24.77 52.03 11.55
N HIS A 10 24.13 52.45 12.63
CA HIS A 10 23.34 51.62 13.52
C HIS A 10 22.17 51.01 12.75
N GLY A 11 22.22 49.71 12.50
CA GLY A 11 21.05 48.91 12.18
C GLY A 11 20.38 48.49 13.48
N GLU A 12 19.24 49.10 13.78
CA GLU A 12 18.37 48.79 14.91
C GLU A 12 17.74 47.40 14.69
N VAL A 13 18.36 46.37 15.28
CA VAL A 13 17.81 45.01 15.30
C VAL A 13 16.68 44.98 16.32
N GLY A 14 15.44 45.17 15.85
CA GLY A 14 14.24 44.90 16.61
C GLY A 14 14.22 43.44 17.05
N ARG A 15 14.66 43.17 18.29
CA ARG A 15 14.42 41.90 18.99
C ARG A 15 12.93 41.79 19.26
N GLY A 16 12.18 41.28 18.29
CA GLY A 16 10.86 40.73 18.54
C GLY A 16 11.01 39.58 19.53
N ALA A 17 10.60 39.80 20.78
CA ALA A 17 10.50 38.76 21.78
C ALA A 17 9.48 37.73 21.27
N MET A 18 9.95 36.65 20.65
CA MET A 18 9.15 35.46 20.41
C MET A 18 8.79 34.90 21.78
N THR A 19 7.60 35.25 22.27
CA THR A 19 6.95 34.56 23.37
C THR A 19 6.69 33.13 22.92
N VAL A 20 7.66 32.25 23.22
CA VAL A 20 7.51 30.80 23.10
C VAL A 20 6.28 30.44 23.92
N HIS A 21 5.16 30.23 23.23
CA HIS A 21 3.95 29.74 23.83
C HIS A 21 4.26 28.33 24.31
N ASN A 22 4.45 28.19 25.62
CA ASN A 22 4.52 26.88 26.23
C ASN A 22 3.17 26.19 25.93
N PRO A 23 3.18 25.02 25.25
CA PRO A 23 1.98 24.26 25.03
C PRO A 23 1.31 24.02 26.39
N GLY A 24 0.05 24.45 26.55
CA GLY A 24 -0.70 24.17 27.77
C GLY A 24 -0.76 22.67 28.05
N PRO A 25 -0.96 22.25 29.32
CA PRO A 25 -0.96 20.84 29.73
C PRO A 25 -1.85 19.96 28.83
N ASP A 26 -3.01 20.48 28.41
CA ASP A 26 -3.97 19.78 27.54
C ASP A 26 -3.42 19.41 26.15
N SER A 27 -2.39 20.11 25.66
CA SER A 27 -1.78 19.83 24.35
C SER A 27 -0.68 18.77 24.40
N ALA A 28 -0.03 18.61 25.56
CA ALA A 28 0.85 17.47 25.80
C ALA A 28 0.05 16.17 25.88
N ASP A 29 -1.16 16.22 26.46
CA ASP A 29 -2.06 15.06 26.56
C ASP A 29 -2.53 14.57 25.18
N VAL A 30 -2.96 15.49 24.30
CA VAL A 30 -3.38 15.12 22.93
C VAL A 30 -2.25 14.47 22.13
N GLN A 31 -1.02 14.99 22.24
CA GLN A 31 0.13 14.38 21.55
C GLN A 31 0.47 13.00 22.12
N THR A 32 0.35 12.83 23.43
CA THR A 32 0.57 11.53 24.10
C THR A 32 -0.46 10.50 23.63
N LEU A 33 -1.75 10.87 23.60
CA LEU A 33 -2.82 9.99 23.12
C LEU A 33 -2.64 9.60 21.64
N ARG A 34 -2.17 10.52 20.79
CA ARG A 34 -1.85 10.22 19.39
C ARG A 34 -0.70 9.23 19.26
N ALA A 35 0.37 9.41 20.04
CA ALA A 35 1.50 8.49 20.04
C ALA A 35 1.11 7.08 20.53
N GLU A 36 0.29 6.98 21.58
CA GLU A 36 -0.26 5.71 22.05
C GLU A 36 -1.16 5.03 21.01
N LEU A 37 -2.01 5.80 20.33
CA LEU A 37 -2.86 5.29 19.26
C LEU A 37 -2.02 4.72 18.11
N ASP A 38 -0.98 5.43 17.68
CA ASP A 38 -0.05 4.97 16.64
C ASP A 38 0.67 3.67 17.04
N GLU A 39 1.10 3.54 18.30
CA GLU A 39 1.73 2.32 18.81
C GLU A 39 0.76 1.13 18.81
N LEU A 40 -0.49 1.33 19.25
CA LEU A 40 -1.52 0.30 19.21
C LEU A 40 -1.88 -0.12 17.78
N LEU A 41 -1.94 0.84 16.85
CA LEU A 41 -2.19 0.53 15.44
C LEU A 41 -1.08 -0.34 14.85
N ARG A 42 0.20 -0.07 15.18
CA ARG A 42 1.32 -0.95 14.80
C ARG A 42 1.20 -2.34 15.44
N ALA A 43 0.92 -2.41 16.75
CA ALA A 43 0.74 -3.68 17.45
C ALA A 43 -0.38 -4.53 16.83
N ARG A 44 -1.50 -3.89 16.46
CA ARG A 44 -2.63 -4.53 15.78
C ARG A 44 -2.25 -5.06 14.40
N GLN A 45 -1.46 -4.31 13.63
CA GLN A 45 -0.94 -4.78 12.33
C GLN A 45 -0.05 -6.01 12.49
N PHE A 46 0.84 -6.03 13.49
CA PHE A 46 1.66 -7.21 13.79
C PHE A 46 0.81 -8.43 14.17
N ALA A 47 -0.22 -8.23 15.01
CA ALA A 47 -1.16 -9.30 15.37
C ALA A 47 -1.89 -9.84 14.13
N ALA A 48 -2.36 -8.98 13.24
CA ALA A 48 -3.01 -9.39 11.98
C ALA A 48 -2.07 -10.15 11.04
N GLN A 49 -0.79 -9.72 10.93
CA GLN A 49 0.19 -10.44 10.12
C GLN A 49 0.52 -11.81 10.71
N ARG A 50 0.60 -11.93 12.05
CA ARG A 50 0.80 -13.21 12.74
C ARG A 50 -0.41 -14.13 12.56
N GLU A 51 -1.63 -13.60 12.63
CA GLU A 51 -2.86 -14.34 12.36
C GLU A 51 -2.83 -14.97 10.96
N ARG A 52 -2.47 -14.19 9.93
CA ARG A 52 -2.35 -14.69 8.56
C ARG A 52 -1.35 -15.84 8.44
N ARG A 53 -0.15 -15.70 9.02
CA ARG A 53 0.88 -16.75 9.03
C ARG A 53 0.41 -18.03 9.71
N LEU A 54 -0.28 -17.91 10.85
CA LEU A 54 -0.84 -19.08 11.56
C LEU A 54 -1.99 -19.72 10.78
N ALA A 55 -2.88 -18.92 10.18
CA ALA A 55 -3.96 -19.43 9.34
C ALA A 55 -3.44 -20.16 8.09
N GLU A 56 -2.37 -19.65 7.48
CA GLU A 56 -1.65 -20.31 6.39
C GLU A 56 -0.99 -21.61 6.85
N ALA A 57 -0.34 -21.64 8.03
CA ALA A 57 0.22 -22.86 8.59
C ALA A 57 -0.85 -23.94 8.87
N VAL A 58 -2.00 -23.54 9.44
CA VAL A 58 -3.15 -24.43 9.65
C VAL A 58 -3.71 -24.95 8.32
N ARG A 59 -3.70 -24.13 7.27
CA ARG A 59 -4.13 -24.54 5.93
C ARG A 59 -3.10 -25.44 5.25
N GLY A 60 -1.81 -25.16 5.38
CA GLY A 60 -0.71 -25.95 4.81
C GLY A 60 -0.57 -27.33 5.48
N GLY A 61 -0.90 -27.44 6.77
CA GLY A 61 -1.04 -28.73 7.45
C GLY A 61 -2.19 -29.60 6.90
N ARG A 62 -3.15 -28.99 6.20
CA ARG A 62 -4.10 -29.69 5.32
C ARG A 62 -3.49 -29.77 3.93
N GLU A 63 -2.41 -30.52 3.82
CA GLU A 63 -1.76 -30.80 2.54
C GLU A 63 -2.84 -31.30 1.55
N PRO A 64 -3.08 -30.59 0.44
CA PRO A 64 -4.01 -31.03 -0.61
C PRO A 64 -3.30 -32.12 -1.42
N ASP A 65 -3.06 -33.25 -0.77
CA ASP A 65 -2.28 -34.32 -1.36
C ASP A 65 -3.07 -34.96 -2.50
N HIS A 66 -2.37 -35.13 -3.60
CA HIS A 66 -2.85 -35.62 -4.87
C HIS A 66 -3.63 -36.93 -4.71
N ALA A 67 -4.76 -37.02 -5.43
CA ALA A 67 -5.58 -38.21 -5.65
C ALA A 67 -5.56 -39.22 -4.49
N PRO A 68 -6.56 -39.22 -3.59
CA PRO A 68 -6.53 -40.04 -2.40
C PRO A 68 -6.29 -41.50 -2.79
N ALA A 69 -5.10 -42.01 -2.44
CA ALA A 69 -4.91 -43.43 -2.31
C ALA A 69 -5.93 -43.86 -1.24
N TYR A 70 -6.97 -44.57 -1.69
CA TYR A 70 -8.16 -44.91 -0.92
C TYR A 70 -7.80 -45.36 0.50
N GLY A 71 -8.29 -44.63 1.50
CA GLY A 71 -8.38 -45.14 2.88
C GLY A 71 -7.60 -44.41 3.98
N ARG A 72 -6.82 -43.36 3.69
CA ARG A 72 -6.17 -42.57 4.77
C ARG A 72 -7.07 -41.42 5.23
N PRO A 73 -7.48 -41.36 6.52
CA PRO A 73 -8.26 -40.24 7.04
C PRO A 73 -7.45 -38.93 6.94
N PRO A 74 -8.11 -37.78 6.68
CA PRO A 74 -7.44 -36.49 6.60
C PRO A 74 -6.70 -36.21 7.91
N ARG A 75 -5.43 -35.79 7.80
CA ARG A 75 -4.65 -35.39 8.97
C ARG A 75 -5.33 -34.20 9.64
N GLN A 76 -5.66 -34.36 10.91
CA GLN A 76 -6.22 -33.28 11.72
C GLN A 76 -5.13 -32.21 11.91
N PRO A 77 -5.46 -30.91 11.76
CA PRO A 77 -4.50 -29.83 12.00
C PRO A 77 -3.99 -29.88 13.43
N ASP A 78 -2.72 -29.50 13.63
CA ASP A 78 -2.07 -29.48 14.94
C ASP A 78 -2.90 -28.64 15.95
N PRO A 79 -3.35 -29.22 17.08
CA PRO A 79 -4.14 -28.50 18.08
C PRO A 79 -3.39 -27.34 18.73
N GLU A 80 -2.05 -27.32 18.72
CA GLU A 80 -1.26 -26.19 19.21
C GLU A 80 -1.39 -24.98 18.27
N LEU A 81 -1.31 -25.18 16.96
CA LEU A 81 -1.48 -24.11 15.97
C LEU A 81 -2.88 -23.48 16.04
N LEU A 82 -3.92 -24.30 16.27
CA LEU A 82 -5.28 -23.81 16.46
C LEU A 82 -5.41 -22.95 17.73
N ARG A 83 -4.79 -23.36 18.84
CA ARG A 83 -4.76 -22.56 20.08
C ARG A 83 -4.04 -21.23 19.89
N GLN A 84 -2.90 -21.25 19.20
CA GLN A 84 -2.16 -20.02 18.89
C GLN A 84 -2.94 -19.08 17.97
N LEU A 85 -3.64 -19.62 16.97
CA LEU A 85 -4.49 -18.83 16.09
C LEU A 85 -5.61 -18.13 16.88
N ALA A 86 -6.31 -18.86 17.75
CA ALA A 86 -7.35 -18.31 18.61
C ALA A 86 -6.80 -17.22 19.56
N GLN A 87 -5.63 -17.44 20.15
CA GLN A 87 -5.00 -16.44 21.02
C GLN A 87 -4.64 -15.14 20.27
N VAL A 88 -4.12 -15.25 19.05
CA VAL A 88 -3.78 -14.08 18.23
C VAL A 88 -5.03 -13.35 17.76
N GLN A 89 -6.11 -14.06 17.43
CA GLN A 89 -7.41 -13.47 17.12
C GLN A 89 -7.94 -12.65 18.29
N HIS A 90 -7.93 -13.23 19.50
CA HIS A 90 -8.33 -12.53 20.71
C HIS A 90 -7.47 -11.29 21.00
N LEU A 91 -6.14 -11.40 20.83
CA LEU A 91 -5.23 -10.26 20.97
C LEU A 91 -5.56 -9.15 19.96
N ARG A 92 -5.82 -9.49 18.69
CA ARG A 92 -6.17 -8.53 17.64
C ARG A 92 -7.48 -7.81 17.95
N GLU A 93 -8.48 -8.54 18.44
CA GLU A 93 -9.77 -7.99 18.86
C GLU A 93 -9.61 -7.05 20.06
N GLY A 94 -8.87 -7.47 21.09
CA GLY A 94 -8.58 -6.64 22.26
C GLY A 94 -7.83 -5.35 21.92
N LEU A 95 -6.81 -5.42 21.06
CA LEU A 95 -6.13 -4.24 20.53
C LEU A 95 -7.07 -3.32 19.74
N GLY A 96 -7.99 -3.91 18.97
CA GLY A 96 -9.02 -3.17 18.25
C GLY A 96 -9.95 -2.37 19.18
N ALA A 97 -10.44 -2.99 20.26
CA ALA A 97 -11.26 -2.32 21.27
C ALA A 97 -10.50 -1.17 21.95
N ARG A 98 -9.23 -1.38 22.32
CA ARG A 98 -8.34 -0.36 22.89
C ARG A 98 -8.11 0.82 21.95
N CYS A 99 -7.93 0.57 20.65
CA CYS A 99 -7.82 1.65 19.66
C CYS A 99 -9.09 2.51 19.61
N LEU A 100 -10.29 1.90 19.68
CA LEU A 100 -11.54 2.66 19.69
C LEU A 100 -11.65 3.53 20.94
N GLU A 101 -11.38 2.96 22.12
CA GLU A 101 -11.40 3.71 23.38
C GLU A 101 -10.42 4.91 23.37
N LEU A 102 -9.20 4.71 22.87
CA LEU A 102 -8.22 5.80 22.73
C LEU A 102 -8.64 6.85 21.72
N SER A 103 -9.31 6.45 20.63
CA SER A 103 -9.85 7.39 19.64
C SER A 103 -10.94 8.27 20.25
N ASP A 104 -11.85 7.69 21.04
CA ASP A 104 -12.91 8.43 21.74
C ASP A 104 -12.32 9.42 22.77
N ARG A 105 -11.29 8.98 23.51
CA ARG A 105 -10.57 9.85 24.46
C ARG A 105 -9.84 11.00 23.76
N LEU A 106 -9.22 10.73 22.62
CA LEU A 106 -8.55 11.74 21.80
C LEU A 106 -9.54 12.78 21.30
N LEU A 107 -10.69 12.34 20.76
CA LEU A 107 -11.75 13.22 20.29
C LEU A 107 -12.28 14.12 21.43
N ALA A 108 -12.56 13.55 22.60
CA ALA A 108 -12.99 14.31 23.77
C ALA A 108 -11.93 15.31 24.27
N ALA A 109 -10.64 15.01 24.12
CA ALA A 109 -9.57 15.94 24.45
C ALA A 109 -9.48 17.09 23.44
N GLU A 110 -9.64 16.81 22.15
CA GLU A 110 -9.67 17.83 21.08
C GLU A 110 -10.88 18.77 21.22
N ASP A 111 -12.06 18.24 21.55
CA ASP A 111 -13.26 19.03 21.83
C ASP A 111 -13.06 19.99 23.01
N ARG A 112 -12.41 19.53 24.09
CA ARG A 112 -12.05 20.39 25.23
C ARG A 112 -11.07 21.48 24.83
N GLN A 113 -10.08 21.19 23.99
CA GLN A 113 -9.16 22.21 23.47
C GLN A 113 -9.88 23.26 22.61
N LEU A 114 -10.82 22.84 21.76
CA LEU A 114 -11.62 23.75 20.95
C LEU A 114 -12.51 24.64 21.83
N ALA A 115 -13.18 24.07 22.82
CA ALA A 115 -13.98 24.83 23.80
C ALA A 115 -13.11 25.84 24.58
N GLY A 116 -11.92 25.43 25.02
CA GLY A 116 -10.96 26.32 25.69
C GLY A 116 -10.46 27.47 24.80
N ARG A 117 -10.26 27.23 23.50
CA ARG A 117 -9.90 28.30 22.54
C ARG A 117 -11.05 29.26 22.30
N LEU A 118 -12.29 28.78 22.26
CA LEU A 118 -13.46 29.65 22.13
C LEU A 118 -13.69 30.49 23.39
N ALA A 119 -13.46 29.92 24.57
CA ALA A 119 -13.58 30.63 25.84
C ALA A 119 -12.47 31.69 26.05
N ASN A 120 -11.24 31.39 25.60
CA ASN A 120 -10.09 32.30 25.71
C ASN A 120 -9.87 33.19 24.48
N GLY A 121 -10.74 33.10 23.47
CA GLY A 121 -10.70 33.99 22.32
C GLY A 121 -10.83 35.44 22.78
N PRO A 122 -10.12 36.40 22.14
CA PRO A 122 -10.20 37.80 22.52
C PRO A 122 -11.67 38.22 22.48
N SER A 123 -12.21 38.55 23.66
CA SER A 123 -13.57 39.07 23.78
C SER A 123 -13.71 40.20 22.77
N PRO A 124 -14.72 40.16 21.87
CA PRO A 124 -14.84 41.14 20.81
C PRO A 124 -14.79 42.52 21.45
N ALA A 125 -13.77 43.30 21.09
CA ALA A 125 -13.60 44.65 21.62
C ALA A 125 -14.94 45.37 21.49
N PRO A 126 -15.45 46.02 22.55
CA PRO A 126 -16.75 46.66 22.52
C PRO A 126 -16.77 47.58 21.30
N GLN A 127 -17.67 47.27 20.36
CA GLN A 127 -17.80 48.02 19.13
C GLN A 127 -18.03 49.48 19.52
N GLY A 128 -17.04 50.32 19.20
CA GLY A 128 -17.12 51.76 19.42
C GLY A 128 -18.42 52.26 18.81
N THR A 129 -19.24 52.89 19.65
CA THR A 129 -20.47 53.56 19.30
C THR A 129 -20.37 54.27 17.94
N PRO A 130 -21.36 54.11 17.05
CA PRO A 130 -21.37 54.78 15.75
C PRO A 130 -21.46 56.29 15.98
N ARG A 131 -20.34 57.00 15.80
CA ARG A 131 -20.29 58.46 15.79
C ARG A 131 -20.89 58.91 14.47
N GLY A 132 -22.04 59.58 14.54
CA GLY A 132 -22.83 60.01 13.40
C GLY A 132 -22.02 60.83 12.39
N LEU A 133 -22.14 60.44 11.12
CA LEU A 133 -21.76 61.23 9.97
C LEU A 133 -22.91 62.19 9.65
N ALA A 134 -22.67 63.48 9.85
CA ALA A 134 -23.31 64.53 9.05
C ALA A 134 -22.22 65.09 8.15
N GLU A 135 -22.10 64.56 6.93
CA GLU A 135 -21.27 65.17 5.89
C GLU A 135 -22.01 65.19 4.56
N GLU A 136 -21.94 66.38 3.97
CA GLU A 136 -22.72 66.95 2.88
C GLU A 136 -22.43 66.32 1.49
N PRO A 137 -23.37 66.37 0.54
CA PRO A 137 -23.18 65.79 -0.79
C PRO A 137 -22.46 66.78 -1.73
N ARG A 138 -21.24 66.45 -2.16
CA ARG A 138 -20.55 67.17 -3.25
C ARG A 138 -20.88 66.56 -4.63
N PRO A 139 -21.00 67.40 -5.68
CA PRO A 139 -21.48 66.98 -6.99
C PRO A 139 -20.40 66.27 -7.82
N ARG A 140 -20.85 65.26 -8.58
CA ARG A 140 -20.07 64.42 -9.50
C ARG A 140 -19.51 65.24 -10.67
N ARG A 141 -18.23 65.05 -10.96
CA ARG A 141 -17.54 65.51 -12.17
C ARG A 141 -17.48 64.36 -13.20
N PRO A 142 -17.64 64.61 -14.52
CA PRO A 142 -17.66 63.55 -15.54
C PRO A 142 -16.27 62.97 -15.82
N ALA A 143 -16.25 61.69 -16.19
CA ALA A 143 -15.09 60.85 -16.44
C ALA A 143 -14.32 61.22 -17.72
N GLU A 144 -12.99 61.19 -17.64
CA GLU A 144 -12.07 61.04 -18.79
C GLU A 144 -11.67 59.57 -18.95
N PRO A 145 -11.45 59.08 -20.20
CA PRO A 145 -11.08 57.70 -20.46
C PRO A 145 -9.56 57.52 -20.39
N THR A 146 -9.07 56.83 -19.36
CA THR A 146 -7.68 56.35 -19.29
C THR A 146 -7.61 54.89 -19.76
N GLY A 147 -6.61 54.59 -20.60
CA GLY A 147 -6.43 53.33 -21.32
C GLY A 147 -6.09 52.10 -20.46
N PRO A 148 -5.78 50.96 -21.11
CA PRO A 148 -5.76 49.64 -20.48
C PRO A 148 -4.57 49.49 -19.54
N ALA A 149 -4.83 49.45 -18.24
CA ALA A 149 -3.86 49.05 -17.22
C ALA A 149 -3.70 47.52 -17.23
N ALA A 150 -2.45 47.09 -17.43
CA ALA A 150 -2.02 45.71 -17.35
C ALA A 150 -2.31 45.11 -15.96
N SER A 151 -2.84 43.89 -15.94
CA SER A 151 -3.09 43.13 -14.72
C SER A 151 -1.79 42.82 -13.98
N PRO A 152 -1.73 42.96 -12.64
CA PRO A 152 -0.58 42.52 -11.87
C PRO A 152 -0.56 40.99 -11.82
N VAL A 153 0.48 40.42 -12.41
CA VAL A 153 0.83 39.00 -12.33
C VAL A 153 1.14 38.65 -10.86
N PRO A 154 0.51 37.62 -10.25
CA PRO A 154 0.87 37.19 -8.91
C PRO A 154 2.26 36.54 -8.89
N PRO A 155 3.03 36.66 -7.80
CA PRO A 155 4.36 36.08 -7.71
C PRO A 155 4.29 34.54 -7.77
N GLN A 156 4.94 33.96 -8.78
CA GLN A 156 5.15 32.52 -8.90
C GLN A 156 5.93 32.02 -7.69
N ARG A 157 5.30 31.13 -6.89
CA ARG A 157 5.99 30.35 -5.88
C ARG A 157 6.87 29.32 -6.59
N GLN A 158 8.17 29.39 -6.35
CA GLN A 158 9.13 28.40 -6.78
C GLN A 158 8.93 27.12 -5.96
N PHE A 159 8.50 26.04 -6.62
CA PHE A 159 8.56 24.69 -6.07
C PHE A 159 9.99 24.13 -6.28
N PRO A 160 10.55 23.40 -5.31
CA PRO A 160 11.83 22.72 -5.49
C PRO A 160 11.66 21.52 -6.42
N THR A 161 12.06 21.66 -7.69
CA THR A 161 12.20 20.56 -8.65
C THR A 161 13.44 19.74 -8.33
N GLY A 162 13.28 18.74 -7.47
CA GLY A 162 14.24 17.65 -7.32
C GLY A 162 13.88 16.49 -8.25
N ALA A 163 14.53 16.42 -9.42
CA ALA A 163 14.86 15.19 -10.17
C ALA A 163 15.37 15.57 -11.57
N ARG A 164 16.66 15.91 -11.66
CA ARG A 164 17.37 16.07 -12.94
C ARG A 164 17.87 14.69 -13.37
N PHE A 165 17.12 14.00 -14.23
CA PHE A 165 17.65 12.85 -14.97
C PHE A 165 18.58 13.34 -16.09
N GLY A 166 19.74 12.69 -16.20
CA GLY A 166 20.88 13.09 -17.03
C GLY A 166 20.55 13.18 -18.53
N GLY A 167 20.94 14.31 -19.12
CA GLY A 167 21.02 14.50 -20.57
C GLY A 167 22.25 13.80 -21.14
N GLY A 168 22.06 13.22 -22.31
CA GLY A 168 23.03 12.37 -22.99
C GLY A 168 24.29 13.07 -23.46
N HIS A 169 25.39 12.33 -23.44
CA HIS A 169 26.60 12.66 -24.16
C HIS A 169 26.46 12.26 -25.63
N ARG A 170 26.57 13.28 -26.49
CA ARG A 170 26.77 13.19 -27.93
C ARG A 170 28.26 12.94 -28.20
N PRO A 171 28.68 11.89 -28.91
CA PRO A 171 30.05 11.80 -29.39
C PRO A 171 30.18 12.55 -30.72
N ALA A 172 31.19 13.42 -30.80
CA ALA A 172 31.68 14.01 -32.04
C ALA A 172 32.65 13.03 -32.75
N PRO A 173 32.90 13.18 -34.06
CA PRO A 173 33.52 12.15 -34.88
C PRO A 173 35.05 12.23 -34.80
N VAL A 174 35.70 11.06 -34.76
CA VAL A 174 37.16 10.95 -34.91
C VAL A 174 37.48 10.46 -36.31
N HIS A 175 38.40 11.18 -36.93
CA HIS A 175 38.90 11.00 -38.27
C HIS A 175 39.59 9.64 -38.49
N ASP A 176 39.33 9.14 -39.69
CA ASP A 176 40.05 8.13 -40.44
C ASP A 176 41.49 8.59 -40.75
N ARG A 177 42.47 7.73 -40.45
CA ARG A 177 43.79 7.71 -41.12
C ARG A 177 44.51 6.40 -40.80
N GLY A 178 44.61 5.55 -41.83
CA GLY A 178 45.33 4.29 -41.77
C GLY A 178 46.86 4.44 -41.83
N THR A 179 47.55 3.35 -41.50
CA THR A 179 48.70 2.76 -42.20
C THR A 179 49.24 1.59 -41.38
N ALA A 180 49.39 0.44 -42.04
CA ALA A 180 50.25 -0.68 -41.63
C ALA A 180 51.64 -0.51 -42.31
N PRO A 181 52.62 -1.45 -42.23
CA PRO A 181 52.91 -2.52 -41.26
C PRO A 181 54.41 -2.53 -40.81
N ASP A 182 54.82 -3.64 -40.18
CA ASP A 182 56.18 -4.26 -40.11
C ASP A 182 57.12 -4.03 -38.90
N GLY A 183 57.78 -5.16 -38.53
CA GLY A 183 58.99 -5.25 -37.70
C GLY A 183 58.79 -6.02 -36.40
N SER A 184 58.89 -7.36 -36.36
CA SER A 184 60.11 -8.17 -36.32
C SER A 184 60.92 -8.09 -35.02
N THR A 185 61.03 -9.25 -34.35
CA THR A 185 62.19 -9.81 -33.63
C THR A 185 62.80 -9.08 -32.44
N GLY A 186 63.01 -9.80 -31.33
CA GLY A 186 63.99 -9.39 -30.32
C GLY A 186 63.93 -10.11 -28.98
N THR A 187 64.41 -11.34 -28.95
CA THR A 187 64.86 -12.08 -27.76
C THR A 187 65.98 -11.34 -27.02
N THR A 188 66.04 -11.54 -25.69
CA THR A 188 67.17 -11.52 -24.69
C THR A 188 66.78 -10.67 -23.49
N ASP A 189 66.51 -11.24 -22.32
CA ASP A 189 67.40 -11.93 -21.37
C ASP A 189 68.37 -11.01 -20.61
N ALA A 190 68.49 -11.32 -19.32
CA ALA A 190 69.44 -10.86 -18.30
C ALA A 190 69.35 -9.42 -17.78
N GLY A 191 69.09 -9.34 -16.47
CA GLY A 191 70.18 -8.91 -15.60
C GLY A 191 69.93 -7.71 -14.69
N SER A 192 69.72 -8.04 -13.43
CA SER A 192 70.37 -7.43 -12.26
C SER A 192 69.75 -6.21 -11.55
N PRO A 193 70.08 -6.08 -10.25
CA PRO A 193 69.20 -5.54 -9.21
C PRO A 193 69.63 -4.14 -8.78
N TYR A 194 68.72 -3.38 -8.17
CA TYR A 194 69.12 -2.36 -7.20
C TYR A 194 67.98 -2.06 -6.21
N ALA A 195 68.34 -2.04 -4.93
CA ALA A 195 67.50 -1.72 -3.79
C ALA A 195 67.48 -0.18 -3.52
N PRO A 196 67.08 0.27 -2.33
CA PRO A 196 65.80 0.87 -1.89
C PRO A 196 65.95 2.44 -1.84
N PRO A 197 65.18 3.32 -1.13
CA PRO A 197 64.56 3.19 0.21
C PRO A 197 63.25 3.97 0.48
N ALA A 198 62.88 3.95 1.77
CA ALA A 198 62.22 5.02 2.52
C ALA A 198 60.68 5.08 2.53
N ILE A 199 60.18 4.47 3.61
CA ILE A 199 58.90 4.68 4.26
C ILE A 199 58.94 6.02 5.00
N GLU A 200 57.95 6.89 4.80
CA GLU A 200 57.46 7.84 5.82
C GLU A 200 56.04 8.37 5.47
N ALA A 201 55.03 7.81 6.16
CA ALA A 201 53.78 8.36 6.76
C ALA A 201 52.85 9.36 6.01
N PRO A 202 51.58 9.60 6.46
CA PRO A 202 50.69 8.80 7.31
C PRO A 202 49.29 8.55 6.68
N GLN A 203 48.68 7.40 6.97
CA GLN A 203 47.25 7.18 6.73
C GLN A 203 46.39 7.79 7.84
N LEU A 204 45.43 8.63 7.45
CA LEU A 204 44.38 9.13 8.32
C LEU A 204 43.36 8.03 8.61
N ARG A 205 43.19 7.77 9.92
CA ARG A 205 42.22 6.88 10.55
C ARG A 205 40.79 7.15 10.08
N GLY A 206 40.15 6.13 9.50
CA GLY A 206 38.69 5.99 9.48
C GLY A 206 38.18 5.50 10.83
N ALA A 207 37.24 6.26 11.41
CA ALA A 207 36.53 5.92 12.63
C ALA A 207 35.65 4.67 12.43
N ARG A 208 35.92 3.60 13.19
CA ARG A 208 35.06 2.43 13.30
C ARG A 208 34.03 2.67 14.41
N PHE A 209 32.75 2.75 14.04
CA PHE A 209 31.64 2.63 15.00
C PHE A 209 31.60 1.19 15.52
N ARG A 210 31.97 1.01 16.80
CA ARG A 210 31.70 -0.20 17.56
C ARG A 210 30.28 -0.09 18.14
N ILE A 211 29.37 -0.94 17.67
CA ILE A 211 28.07 -1.15 18.33
C ILE A 211 28.36 -2.00 19.57
N SER A 212 28.31 -1.36 20.73
CA SER A 212 28.48 -2.01 22.03
C SER A 212 27.20 -2.76 22.39
N ARG A 213 27.35 -4.06 22.63
CA ARG A 213 26.32 -4.98 23.11
C ARG A 213 26.06 -4.70 24.61
N PRO A 214 24.81 -4.49 25.07
CA PRO A 214 24.56 -4.30 26.49
C PRO A 214 24.72 -5.62 27.26
N PRO A 215 25.22 -5.57 28.52
CA PRO A 215 25.41 -6.76 29.35
C PRO A 215 24.07 -7.28 29.91
N ARG A 216 23.95 -8.60 29.98
CA ARG A 216 22.87 -9.32 30.67
C ARG A 216 22.95 -9.06 32.18
N PRO A 217 21.84 -8.80 32.88
CA PRO A 217 21.83 -8.85 34.33
C PRO A 217 21.96 -10.29 34.82
N ALA A 218 22.76 -10.43 35.88
CA ALA A 218 23.09 -11.68 36.54
C ALA A 218 21.85 -12.33 37.17
N GLN A 219 21.76 -13.64 36.97
CA GLN A 219 20.80 -14.53 37.60
C GLN A 219 21.25 -14.76 39.04
N GLN A 220 20.41 -14.35 39.98
CA GLN A 220 20.64 -14.48 41.41
C GLN A 220 20.14 -15.87 41.84
N ASP A 221 21.07 -16.70 42.28
CA ASP A 221 20.81 -17.99 42.93
C ASP A 221 20.28 -17.72 44.34
N ASP A 222 19.02 -18.09 44.59
CA ASP A 222 18.48 -18.25 45.94
C ASP A 222 18.33 -19.75 46.24
N ASP A 223 19.24 -20.22 47.09
CA ASP A 223 19.21 -21.51 47.78
C ASP A 223 18.01 -21.58 48.73
N HIS A 224 17.07 -22.49 48.46
CA HIS A 224 16.14 -22.96 49.47
C HIS A 224 16.15 -24.49 49.55
N THR A 225 16.72 -24.94 50.67
CA THR A 225 16.68 -26.28 51.24
C THR A 225 15.29 -26.62 51.76
N ALA A 226 14.68 -27.71 51.28
CA ALA A 226 13.66 -28.44 52.03
C ALA A 226 13.49 -29.88 51.54
N SER A 227 13.65 -30.82 52.46
CA SER A 227 13.51 -32.28 52.34
C SER A 227 12.12 -32.77 51.92
N PRO A 228 12.00 -34.02 51.42
CA PRO A 228 10.73 -34.58 50.94
C PRO A 228 9.94 -35.27 52.06
N VAL A 229 8.63 -35.08 52.07
CA VAL A 229 7.67 -35.88 52.86
C VAL A 229 6.69 -36.55 51.91
N ALA A 230 6.55 -37.87 52.07
CA ALA A 230 5.69 -38.78 51.32
C ALA A 230 4.19 -38.58 51.64
N PRO A 231 3.26 -39.11 50.79
CA PRO A 231 1.82 -38.83 50.90
C PRO A 231 1.09 -39.89 51.75
N PRO A 232 -0.12 -39.59 52.27
CA PRO A 232 -1.02 -40.62 52.73
C PRO A 232 -2.09 -40.98 51.68
N ARG A 233 -2.34 -42.27 51.60
CA ARG A 233 -3.48 -42.94 50.97
C ARG A 233 -4.69 -42.91 51.91
N THR A 234 -5.89 -42.80 51.33
CA THR A 234 -7.18 -43.38 51.77
C THR A 234 -8.05 -43.39 50.50
N ASP A 235 -8.40 -44.48 49.82
CA ASP A 235 -9.12 -45.72 50.13
C ASP A 235 -10.59 -45.58 50.60
N SER A 236 -11.44 -46.23 49.80
CA SER A 236 -12.77 -46.79 50.05
C SER A 236 -13.99 -45.88 50.30
N GLY A 237 -15.07 -46.14 49.55
CA GLY A 237 -16.39 -45.58 49.79
C GLY A 237 -17.43 -45.85 48.70
N ARG A 238 -17.73 -47.13 48.47
CA ARG A 238 -18.76 -47.67 47.58
C ARG A 238 -20.16 -47.50 48.22
N HIS A 239 -21.18 -47.03 47.48
CA HIS A 239 -22.58 -47.46 47.63
C HIS A 239 -23.42 -47.15 46.39
N ASP A 240 -24.42 -48.01 46.20
CA ASP A 240 -25.14 -48.35 44.98
C ASP A 240 -26.35 -47.45 44.62
N ALA A 241 -26.62 -47.44 43.32
CA ALA A 241 -27.90 -47.61 42.62
C ALA A 241 -29.21 -46.98 43.14
N ALA A 242 -29.82 -46.17 42.26
CA ALA A 242 -31.09 -46.45 41.55
C ALA A 242 -32.15 -45.33 41.59
N ALA A 243 -32.77 -45.19 40.40
CA ALA A 243 -34.14 -44.79 40.13
C ALA A 243 -34.50 -43.29 39.96
N ARG A 244 -34.89 -43.00 38.71
CA ARG A 244 -36.10 -42.29 38.26
C ARG A 244 -36.28 -40.82 38.66
N GLY A 245 -36.52 -40.00 37.64
CA GLY A 245 -37.59 -38.99 37.70
C GLY A 245 -37.21 -37.63 37.15
N SER A 246 -37.83 -37.31 36.01
CA SER A 246 -38.35 -35.98 35.69
C SER A 246 -37.33 -34.88 35.40
N GLY A 247 -37.21 -34.57 34.10
CA GLY A 247 -36.71 -33.29 33.64
C GLY A 247 -37.65 -32.14 34.00
N PRO A 248 -37.12 -30.92 33.92
CA PRO A 248 -37.80 -29.88 33.17
C PRO A 248 -36.89 -29.33 32.07
N ASP A 249 -37.52 -29.04 30.94
CA ASP A 249 -36.94 -28.29 29.83
C ASP A 249 -36.39 -26.94 30.32
N THR A 250 -35.08 -26.77 30.19
CA THR A 250 -34.44 -25.46 30.21
C THR A 250 -33.62 -25.35 28.94
N GLU A 251 -34.18 -24.61 27.97
CA GLU A 251 -33.46 -24.13 26.80
C GLU A 251 -32.24 -23.30 27.24
N PRO A 252 -31.05 -23.52 26.67
CA PRO A 252 -29.98 -22.56 26.78
C PRO A 252 -30.16 -21.48 25.72
N GLU A 253 -30.51 -20.26 26.17
CA GLU A 253 -30.37 -19.03 25.38
C GLU A 253 -28.93 -18.96 24.82
N GLY A 254 -28.83 -19.13 23.51
CA GLY A 254 -27.59 -18.91 22.77
C GLY A 254 -27.28 -17.41 22.67
N PRO A 255 -26.00 -17.00 22.75
CA PRO A 255 -25.63 -15.60 22.63
C PRO A 255 -25.92 -15.07 21.22
N VAL A 256 -26.56 -13.91 21.17
CA VAL A 256 -26.81 -13.10 19.96
C VAL A 256 -25.46 -12.68 19.37
N GLY A 257 -24.92 -13.50 18.49
CA GLY A 257 -23.78 -13.18 17.65
C GLY A 257 -24.24 -12.38 16.43
N THR A 258 -23.91 -11.09 16.42
CA THR A 258 -24.02 -10.21 15.25
C THR A 258 -23.14 -10.73 14.11
N SER A 259 -23.74 -11.54 13.23
CA SER A 259 -23.14 -12.00 11.98
C SER A 259 -23.33 -10.95 10.89
N TRP A 260 -22.29 -10.15 10.62
CA TRP A 260 -22.20 -9.30 9.45
C TRP A 260 -21.02 -9.77 8.58
N ALA A 261 -21.33 -10.53 7.52
CA ALA A 261 -20.60 -10.56 6.25
C ALA A 261 -21.11 -11.74 5.40
N GLY A 262 -21.84 -11.46 4.32
CA GLY A 262 -22.21 -12.49 3.37
C GLY A 262 -23.35 -12.10 2.43
N THR A 263 -23.17 -11.06 1.62
CA THR A 263 -23.96 -10.92 0.39
C THR A 263 -23.58 -12.04 -0.58
N ARG A 264 -24.24 -13.21 -0.43
CA ARG A 264 -24.26 -14.26 -1.44
C ARG A 264 -25.00 -13.73 -2.66
N VAL A 265 -24.25 -13.54 -3.75
CA VAL A 265 -24.81 -13.43 -5.10
C VAL A 265 -25.35 -14.81 -5.50
N PRO A 266 -26.61 -14.95 -5.95
CA PRO A 266 -27.13 -16.24 -6.40
C PRO A 266 -26.44 -16.63 -7.71
N ARG A 267 -25.67 -17.71 -7.65
CA ARG A 267 -24.98 -18.33 -8.78
C ARG A 267 -26.00 -19.18 -9.56
N THR A 268 -26.48 -18.67 -10.68
CA THR A 268 -27.25 -19.46 -11.65
C THR A 268 -26.33 -20.52 -12.26
N GLY A 269 -26.59 -21.78 -11.93
CA GLY A 269 -25.91 -22.92 -12.53
C GLY A 269 -26.42 -23.17 -13.94
N LEU A 270 -25.55 -23.01 -14.93
CA LEU A 270 -25.74 -23.57 -16.27
C LEU A 270 -25.01 -24.91 -16.32
N ALA A 271 -25.76 -26.01 -16.25
CA ALA A 271 -25.27 -27.34 -16.57
C ALA A 271 -25.38 -27.54 -18.08
N ALA A 272 -24.26 -27.85 -18.73
CA ALA A 272 -24.23 -28.38 -20.07
C ALA A 272 -24.64 -29.86 -20.03
N ASN A 273 -25.74 -30.21 -20.70
CA ASN A 273 -25.93 -31.55 -21.23
C ASN A 273 -26.57 -31.48 -22.61
N ARG A 274 -25.87 -32.10 -23.55
CA ARG A 274 -26.17 -32.29 -24.97
C ARG A 274 -26.91 -33.61 -25.13
N ALA A 275 -28.09 -33.62 -25.74
CA ALA A 275 -28.58 -34.64 -26.69
C ALA A 275 -29.97 -34.27 -27.23
N GLY A 276 -30.24 -34.68 -28.47
CA GLY A 276 -31.28 -34.11 -29.34
C GLY A 276 -32.73 -34.41 -28.97
N SER A 277 -33.61 -33.57 -29.50
CA SER A 277 -34.88 -34.01 -30.10
C SER A 277 -35.40 -32.90 -31.01
N GLU A 278 -35.46 -33.22 -32.30
CA GLU A 278 -36.32 -32.58 -33.27
C GLU A 278 -37.78 -32.78 -32.83
N ASN A 279 -38.58 -31.71 -32.75
CA ASN A 279 -39.85 -31.69 -33.47
C ASN A 279 -40.50 -30.30 -33.51
N SER A 280 -41.19 -30.12 -34.62
CA SER A 280 -41.95 -28.98 -35.11
C SER A 280 -43.09 -28.53 -34.20
N GLY A 281 -43.43 -27.24 -34.26
CA GLY A 281 -44.66 -26.73 -33.62
C GLY A 281 -44.77 -25.21 -33.64
N SER A 282 -45.21 -24.68 -34.78
CA SER A 282 -45.71 -23.32 -34.96
C SER A 282 -46.75 -22.90 -33.91
N SER A 283 -46.52 -21.80 -33.21
CA SER A 283 -47.63 -20.91 -32.80
C SER A 283 -47.14 -19.48 -32.62
N THR A 284 -47.65 -18.62 -33.49
CA THR A 284 -47.58 -17.17 -33.43
C THR A 284 -48.48 -16.67 -32.31
N GLY A 285 -47.88 -16.23 -31.20
CA GLY A 285 -48.56 -15.52 -30.12
C GLY A 285 -47.86 -14.21 -29.84
N SER A 286 -48.26 -13.15 -30.53
CA SER A 286 -47.85 -11.77 -30.26
C SER A 286 -48.39 -11.32 -28.90
N GLY A 287 -47.56 -11.44 -27.86
CA GLY A 287 -47.79 -10.79 -26.56
C GLY A 287 -47.12 -9.41 -26.53
N PRO A 288 -47.74 -8.39 -25.93
CA PRO A 288 -47.18 -7.04 -25.89
C PRO A 288 -45.90 -7.04 -25.06
N GLY A 289 -44.83 -6.53 -25.67
CA GLY A 289 -43.50 -6.48 -25.08
C GLY A 289 -43.50 -5.74 -23.74
N SER A 290 -43.04 -6.42 -22.71
CA SER A 290 -42.52 -5.78 -21.51
C SER A 290 -41.47 -4.75 -21.95
N PRO A 291 -41.62 -3.45 -21.62
CA PRO A 291 -40.62 -2.47 -21.96
C PRO A 291 -39.31 -2.88 -21.29
N GLY A 292 -38.31 -3.15 -22.11
CA GLY A 292 -36.95 -3.45 -21.66
C GLY A 292 -36.51 -2.37 -20.68
N ARG A 293 -36.31 -2.76 -19.43
CA ARG A 293 -35.84 -1.89 -18.35
C ARG A 293 -34.50 -1.31 -18.81
N PRO A 294 -34.39 0.01 -19.11
CA PRO A 294 -33.16 0.57 -19.61
C PRO A 294 -32.10 0.37 -18.53
N ALA A 295 -30.96 -0.20 -18.92
CA ALA A 295 -29.75 -0.22 -18.10
C ALA A 295 -29.46 1.25 -17.73
N SER A 296 -29.83 1.62 -16.51
CA SER A 296 -29.87 3.02 -16.10
C SER A 296 -28.44 3.42 -15.77
N GLY A 297 -27.70 3.84 -16.79
CA GLY A 297 -26.39 4.44 -16.62
C GLY A 297 -26.48 5.73 -15.78
N PRO A 298 -25.34 6.27 -15.36
CA PRO A 298 -25.29 7.53 -14.61
C PRO A 298 -26.02 8.63 -15.39
N ARG A 299 -27.05 9.23 -14.80
CA ARG A 299 -27.82 10.31 -15.43
C ARG A 299 -27.40 11.65 -14.82
N PRO A 300 -27.21 12.71 -15.62
CA PRO A 300 -27.00 14.04 -15.09
C PRO A 300 -28.19 14.45 -14.23
N ARG A 301 -27.90 14.96 -13.02
CA ARG A 301 -28.91 15.47 -12.10
C ARG A 301 -28.94 16.99 -12.11
N THR A 302 -30.12 17.54 -11.87
CA THR A 302 -30.28 18.98 -11.68
C THR A 302 -29.80 19.37 -10.28
N GLY A 303 -29.37 20.63 -10.10
CA GLY A 303 -28.94 21.13 -8.79
C GLY A 303 -30.02 20.97 -7.71
N ALA A 304 -31.30 21.16 -8.08
CA ALA A 304 -32.42 20.95 -7.17
C ALA A 304 -32.54 19.49 -6.69
N GLU A 305 -32.30 18.51 -7.57
CA GLU A 305 -32.29 17.09 -7.20
C GLU A 305 -31.13 16.73 -6.25
N LEU A 306 -29.96 17.36 -6.43
CA LEU A 306 -28.82 17.17 -5.53
C LEU A 306 -29.09 17.77 -4.15
N ILE A 307 -29.65 18.99 -4.08
CA ILE A 307 -30.03 19.64 -2.82
C ILE A 307 -31.07 18.79 -2.08
N ALA A 308 -32.12 18.34 -2.77
CA ALA A 308 -33.15 17.49 -2.17
C ALA A 308 -32.56 16.15 -1.66
N LEU A 309 -31.56 15.60 -2.35
CA LEU A 309 -30.88 14.39 -1.90
C LEU A 309 -30.08 14.63 -0.61
N VAL A 310 -29.34 15.74 -0.50
CA VAL A 310 -28.59 16.10 0.71
C VAL A 310 -29.51 16.33 1.90
N GLN A 311 -30.61 17.06 1.71
CA GLN A 311 -31.62 17.28 2.74
C GLN A 311 -32.17 15.95 3.26
N ARG A 312 -32.50 15.03 2.34
CA ARG A 312 -32.97 13.69 2.71
C ARG A 312 -31.93 12.89 3.50
N ILE A 313 -30.64 12.96 3.12
CA ILE A 313 -29.55 12.28 3.86
C ILE A 313 -29.43 12.86 5.26
N ALA A 314 -29.46 14.19 5.40
CA ALA A 314 -29.39 14.88 6.68
C ALA A 314 -30.59 14.57 7.58
N ASP A 315 -31.81 14.52 7.03
CA ASP A 315 -33.03 14.16 7.76
C ASP A 315 -32.98 12.74 8.30
N LEU A 316 -32.59 11.76 7.47
CA LEU A 316 -32.42 10.37 7.92
C LEU A 316 -31.39 10.27 9.05
N HIS A 317 -30.27 10.99 8.93
CA HIS A 317 -29.24 10.99 9.96
C HIS A 317 -29.72 11.62 11.28
N ARG A 318 -30.44 12.76 11.23
CA ARG A 318 -31.06 13.40 12.41
C ARG A 318 -32.09 12.54 13.10
N GLN A 319 -32.79 11.68 12.36
CA GLN A 319 -33.74 10.71 12.89
C GLN A 319 -33.05 9.47 13.52
N GLY A 320 -31.72 9.39 13.49
CA GLY A 320 -30.96 8.24 13.98
C GLY A 320 -30.87 7.08 12.99
N ALA A 321 -31.40 7.22 11.77
CA ALA A 321 -31.35 6.22 10.72
C ALA A 321 -29.99 6.23 9.98
N VAL A 322 -28.89 6.09 10.74
CA VAL A 322 -27.52 6.23 10.23
C VAL A 322 -27.23 5.25 9.09
N HIS A 323 -27.62 3.98 9.22
CA HIS A 323 -27.40 2.98 8.18
C HIS A 323 -28.16 3.27 6.88
N GLU A 324 -29.37 3.80 6.96
CA GLU A 324 -30.16 4.18 5.78
C GLU A 324 -29.55 5.41 5.09
N SER A 325 -29.11 6.39 5.88
CA SER A 325 -28.41 7.57 5.35
C SER A 325 -27.13 7.17 4.60
N ALA A 326 -26.33 6.27 5.17
CA ALA A 326 -25.12 5.75 4.53
C ALA A 326 -25.45 4.93 3.28
N ALA A 327 -26.44 4.04 3.33
CA ALA A 327 -26.87 3.26 2.17
C ALA A 327 -27.34 4.16 1.01
N LEU A 328 -28.01 5.27 1.33
CA LEU A 328 -28.43 6.26 0.33
C LEU A 328 -27.24 6.98 -0.30
N VAL A 329 -26.25 7.39 0.49
CA VAL A 329 -24.99 7.99 0.00
C VAL A 329 -24.24 7.00 -0.91
N GLY A 330 -24.06 5.75 -0.47
CA GLY A 330 -23.35 4.73 -1.25
C GLY A 330 -24.05 4.43 -2.59
N ARG A 331 -25.39 4.39 -2.60
CA ARG A 331 -26.16 4.26 -3.85
C ARG A 331 -26.01 5.49 -4.74
N ALA A 332 -26.03 6.70 -4.17
CA ALA A 332 -25.86 7.92 -4.94
C ALA A 332 -24.51 7.95 -5.64
N ALA A 333 -23.42 7.58 -4.96
CA ALA A 333 -22.06 7.54 -5.49
C ALA A 333 -21.95 6.74 -6.82
N LEU A 334 -22.73 5.67 -6.94
CA LEU A 334 -22.70 4.77 -8.10
C LEU A 334 -23.66 5.16 -9.24
N MET A 335 -24.61 6.07 -8.98
CA MET A 335 -25.71 6.39 -9.90
C MET A 335 -25.66 7.81 -10.47
N VAL A 336 -24.82 8.69 -9.92
CA VAL A 336 -24.64 10.07 -10.40
C VAL A 336 -23.44 10.17 -11.33
N THR A 337 -23.39 11.19 -12.18
CA THR A 337 -22.22 11.45 -13.02
C THR A 337 -21.03 11.91 -12.18
N PRO A 338 -19.77 11.80 -12.65
CA PRO A 338 -18.60 12.31 -11.94
C PRO A 338 -18.68 13.80 -11.55
N VAL A 339 -19.26 14.63 -12.42
CA VAL A 339 -19.46 16.07 -12.16
C VAL A 339 -20.49 16.29 -11.06
N ASP A 340 -21.63 15.58 -11.14
CA ASP A 340 -22.65 15.64 -10.10
C ASP A 340 -22.16 15.08 -8.77
N LEU A 341 -21.24 14.12 -8.80
CA LEU A 341 -20.62 13.56 -7.61
C LEU A 341 -19.78 14.61 -6.88
N ALA A 342 -18.97 15.39 -7.60
CA ALA A 342 -18.20 16.47 -7.01
C ALA A 342 -19.12 17.59 -6.47
N ALA A 343 -20.19 17.93 -7.19
CA ALA A 343 -21.20 18.87 -6.70
C ALA A 343 -21.91 18.36 -5.43
N LEU A 344 -22.28 17.07 -5.40
CA LEU A 344 -22.91 16.43 -4.24
C LEU A 344 -21.94 16.36 -3.04
N ALA A 345 -20.66 16.06 -3.28
CA ALA A 345 -19.63 16.07 -2.24
C ALA A 345 -19.49 17.46 -1.60
N THR A 346 -19.46 18.52 -2.40
CA THR A 346 -19.45 19.91 -1.91
C THR A 346 -20.67 20.24 -1.06
N LEU A 347 -21.87 19.85 -1.49
CA LEU A 347 -23.10 20.07 -0.72
C LEU A 347 -23.11 19.26 0.59
N LEU A 348 -22.71 17.99 0.55
CA LEU A 348 -22.61 17.14 1.75
C LEU A 348 -21.56 17.65 2.74
N ARG A 349 -20.45 18.23 2.25
CA ARG A 349 -19.45 18.85 3.11
C ARG A 349 -19.99 20.10 3.82
N ALA A 350 -20.85 20.87 3.16
CA ALA A 350 -21.41 22.10 3.71
C ALA A 350 -22.60 21.87 4.65
N GLU A 351 -23.50 20.93 4.28
CA GLU A 351 -24.81 20.78 4.93
C GLU A 351 -25.11 19.34 5.39
N GLY A 352 -24.28 18.37 5.00
CA GLY A 352 -24.48 16.95 5.29
C GLY A 352 -23.93 16.51 6.65
N PRO A 353 -24.22 15.26 7.05
CA PRO A 353 -23.60 14.66 8.23
C PRO A 353 -22.07 14.61 8.11
N ALA A 354 -21.37 14.71 9.25
CA ALA A 354 -19.91 14.63 9.29
C ALA A 354 -19.40 13.35 8.60
N GLY A 355 -18.41 13.48 7.71
CA GLY A 355 -17.82 12.37 6.96
C GLY A 355 -18.67 11.83 5.80
N SER A 356 -19.87 12.38 5.54
CA SER A 356 -20.71 11.90 4.43
C SER A 356 -20.11 12.19 3.05
N SER A 357 -19.37 13.29 2.87
CA SER A 357 -18.69 13.62 1.60
C SER A 357 -17.53 12.66 1.30
N THR A 358 -16.70 12.33 2.28
CA THR A 358 -15.61 11.36 2.11
C THR A 358 -16.13 9.93 1.97
N TYR A 359 -17.21 9.58 2.67
CA TYR A 359 -17.91 8.30 2.46
C TYR A 359 -18.53 8.19 1.06
N LEU A 360 -19.11 9.26 0.51
CA LEU A 360 -19.57 9.32 -0.88
C LEU A 360 -18.40 9.02 -1.83
N ALA A 361 -17.28 9.72 -1.67
CA ALA A 361 -16.10 9.55 -2.52
C ALA A 361 -15.55 8.11 -2.46
N ARG A 362 -15.35 7.55 -1.27
CA ARG A 362 -14.91 6.16 -1.07
C ARG A 362 -15.84 5.14 -1.73
N SER A 363 -17.16 5.37 -1.66
CA SER A 363 -18.16 4.43 -2.20
C SER A 363 -18.03 4.24 -3.71
N VAL A 364 -17.46 5.21 -4.43
CA VAL A 364 -17.22 5.13 -5.88
C VAL A 364 -16.24 4.00 -6.24
N ALA A 365 -15.30 3.66 -5.36
CA ALA A 365 -14.30 2.61 -5.60
C ALA A 365 -14.92 1.22 -5.80
N GLY A 366 -16.16 0.99 -5.32
CA GLY A 366 -16.91 -0.24 -5.55
C GLY A 366 -17.65 -0.30 -6.90
N GLY A 367 -17.60 0.77 -7.70
CA GLY A 367 -18.28 0.91 -8.97
C GLY A 367 -17.44 0.53 -10.20
N ALA A 368 -17.83 1.06 -11.35
CA ALA A 368 -17.07 0.89 -12.60
C ALA A 368 -15.73 1.65 -12.53
N PRO A 369 -14.60 1.06 -12.99
CA PRO A 369 -13.29 1.71 -12.94
C PRO A 369 -13.22 3.05 -13.68
N GLU A 370 -13.94 3.18 -14.79
CA GLU A 370 -14.04 4.39 -15.59
C GLU A 370 -14.71 5.53 -14.81
N HIS A 371 -15.79 5.19 -14.09
CA HIS A 371 -16.50 6.13 -13.23
C HIS A 371 -15.63 6.58 -12.06
N ALA A 372 -14.88 5.66 -11.44
CA ALA A 372 -13.97 5.99 -10.35
C ALA A 372 -12.80 6.88 -10.78
N ALA A 373 -12.19 6.61 -11.94
CA ALA A 373 -11.12 7.45 -12.48
C ALA A 373 -11.61 8.86 -12.83
N ALA A 374 -12.77 8.96 -13.48
CA ALA A 374 -13.38 10.25 -13.81
C ALA A 374 -13.79 11.02 -12.55
N ALA A 375 -14.40 10.37 -11.55
CA ALA A 375 -14.73 10.97 -10.27
C ALA A 375 -13.49 11.50 -9.55
N LEU A 376 -12.38 10.76 -9.55
CA LEU A 376 -11.12 11.21 -8.95
C LEU A 376 -10.59 12.48 -9.63
N ALA A 377 -10.66 12.55 -10.97
CA ALA A 377 -10.26 13.73 -11.72
C ALA A 377 -11.14 14.94 -11.40
N GLU A 378 -12.47 14.76 -11.35
CA GLU A 378 -13.43 15.81 -11.01
C GLU A 378 -13.26 16.35 -9.58
N LEU A 379 -13.11 15.46 -8.60
CA LEU A 379 -12.86 15.86 -7.21
C LEU A 379 -11.60 16.73 -7.08
N ARG A 380 -10.53 16.38 -7.79
CA ARG A 380 -9.29 17.19 -7.80
C ARG A 380 -9.45 18.50 -8.53
N ARG A 381 -10.19 18.51 -9.64
CA ARG A 381 -10.49 19.73 -10.41
C ARG A 381 -11.25 20.75 -9.57
N GLU A 382 -12.17 20.29 -8.71
CA GLU A 382 -12.94 21.12 -7.78
C GLU A 382 -12.21 21.43 -6.46
N GLY A 383 -10.97 20.95 -6.28
CA GLY A 383 -10.19 21.20 -5.07
C GLY A 383 -10.67 20.45 -3.82
N LEU A 384 -11.44 19.37 -4.00
CA LEU A 384 -11.91 18.48 -2.94
C LEU A 384 -10.82 17.47 -2.58
N VAL A 385 -9.75 17.96 -1.94
CA VAL A 385 -8.51 17.21 -1.69
C VAL A 385 -8.74 16.00 -0.79
N ASP A 386 -9.52 16.16 0.29
CA ASP A 386 -9.75 15.09 1.27
C ASP A 386 -10.59 13.98 0.65
N GLU A 387 -11.67 14.32 -0.06
CA GLU A 387 -12.51 13.37 -0.79
C GLU A 387 -11.73 12.64 -1.89
N ALA A 388 -10.90 13.35 -2.65
CA ALA A 388 -10.03 12.74 -3.66
C ALA A 388 -9.01 11.78 -3.04
N ALA A 389 -8.41 12.15 -1.90
CA ALA A 389 -7.48 11.30 -1.17
C ALA A 389 -8.19 10.03 -0.66
N ASP A 390 -9.38 10.16 -0.08
CA ASP A 390 -10.16 9.03 0.42
C ASP A 390 -10.58 8.06 -0.70
N LEU A 391 -11.02 8.59 -1.85
CA LEU A 391 -11.27 7.77 -3.04
C LEU A 391 -10.00 7.05 -3.49
N PHE A 392 -8.87 7.75 -3.64
CA PHE A 392 -7.62 7.14 -4.10
C PHE A 392 -7.15 6.00 -3.18
N HIS A 393 -7.17 6.19 -1.86
CA HIS A 393 -6.83 5.13 -0.91
C HIS A 393 -7.80 3.94 -1.00
N SER A 394 -9.07 4.20 -1.26
CA SER A 394 -10.07 3.14 -1.41
C SER A 394 -9.80 2.27 -2.65
N LEU A 395 -9.26 2.87 -3.72
CA LEU A 395 -8.85 2.14 -4.93
C LEU A 395 -7.70 1.16 -4.67
N TRP A 396 -6.92 1.31 -3.59
CA TRP A 396 -5.89 0.33 -3.23
C TRP A 396 -6.45 -1.04 -2.86
N SER A 397 -7.75 -1.15 -2.56
CA SER A 397 -8.41 -2.43 -2.24
C SER A 397 -8.95 -3.18 -3.47
N VAL A 398 -8.84 -2.59 -4.67
CA VAL A 398 -9.36 -3.17 -5.92
C VAL A 398 -8.68 -4.51 -6.22
N SER A 399 -9.43 -5.48 -6.76
CA SER A 399 -8.86 -6.79 -7.08
C SER A 399 -7.86 -6.72 -8.24
N ALA A 400 -6.93 -7.67 -8.30
CA ALA A 400 -5.97 -7.78 -9.41
C ALA A 400 -6.65 -7.92 -10.79
N GLN A 401 -7.88 -8.46 -10.84
CA GLN A 401 -8.67 -8.60 -12.08
C GLN A 401 -9.18 -7.27 -12.62
N VAL A 402 -9.46 -6.31 -11.73
CA VAL A 402 -10.05 -5.00 -12.10
C VAL A 402 -8.96 -3.95 -12.33
N LEU A 403 -7.77 -4.15 -11.75
CA LEU A 403 -6.68 -3.17 -11.82
C LEU A 403 -6.25 -2.78 -13.24
N PRO A 404 -6.12 -3.69 -14.24
CA PRO A 404 -5.72 -3.30 -15.59
C PRO A 404 -6.68 -2.28 -16.24
N THR A 405 -7.99 -2.49 -16.05
CA THR A 405 -9.04 -1.59 -16.54
C THR A 405 -9.01 -0.25 -15.80
N LEU A 406 -8.85 -0.27 -14.48
CA LEU A 406 -8.71 0.94 -13.67
C LEU A 406 -7.50 1.78 -14.09
N LEU A 407 -6.35 1.16 -14.28
CA LEU A 407 -5.14 1.85 -14.73
C LEU A 407 -5.33 2.48 -16.12
N ALA A 408 -6.15 1.87 -17.00
CA ALA A 408 -6.43 2.40 -18.32
C ALA A 408 -7.37 3.61 -18.23
N ALA A 409 -8.40 3.51 -17.39
CA ALA A 409 -9.30 4.61 -17.07
C ALA A 409 -8.55 5.80 -16.44
N LEU A 410 -7.66 5.56 -15.47
CA LEU A 410 -6.83 6.61 -14.86
C LEU A 410 -5.97 7.31 -15.91
N ALA A 411 -5.33 6.57 -16.82
CA ALA A 411 -4.55 7.18 -17.90
C ALA A 411 -5.43 8.05 -18.84
N GLN A 412 -6.62 7.56 -19.20
CA GLN A 412 -7.58 8.31 -20.03
C GLN A 412 -8.10 9.58 -19.35
N SER A 413 -8.23 9.56 -18.02
CA SER A 413 -8.64 10.73 -17.22
C SER A 413 -7.48 11.66 -16.85
N GLY A 414 -6.27 11.45 -17.37
CA GLY A 414 -5.09 12.28 -17.06
C GLY A 414 -4.41 11.98 -15.72
N GLN A 415 -4.83 10.91 -15.04
CA GLN A 415 -4.38 10.47 -13.71
C GLN A 415 -3.30 9.38 -13.78
N SER A 416 -2.42 9.42 -14.78
CA SER A 416 -1.40 8.37 -14.99
C SER A 416 -0.43 8.23 -13.82
N ALA A 417 -0.10 9.33 -13.13
CA ALA A 417 0.75 9.33 -11.94
C ALA A 417 0.14 8.52 -10.78
N ASP A 418 -1.18 8.58 -10.61
CA ASP A 418 -1.90 7.78 -9.61
C ASP A 418 -1.81 6.29 -9.96
N GLY A 419 -1.98 5.95 -11.24
CA GLY A 419 -1.83 4.58 -11.72
C GLY A 419 -0.43 4.02 -11.45
N GLN A 420 0.62 4.81 -11.68
CA GLN A 420 2.00 4.42 -11.35
C GLN A 420 2.21 4.27 -9.84
N THR A 421 1.61 5.14 -9.03
CA THR A 421 1.65 5.01 -7.56
C THR A 421 0.97 3.70 -7.12
N MET A 422 -0.18 3.34 -7.69
CA MET A 422 -0.83 2.07 -7.39
C MET A 422 0.02 0.86 -7.77
N LEU A 423 0.69 0.88 -8.93
CA LEU A 423 1.60 -0.19 -9.33
C LEU A 423 2.80 -0.31 -8.39
N TRP A 424 3.33 0.83 -7.93
CA TRP A 424 4.42 0.86 -6.95
C TRP A 424 4.00 0.20 -5.64
N GLU A 425 2.83 0.56 -5.09
CA GLU A 425 2.30 -0.09 -3.88
C GLU A 425 2.09 -1.58 -4.09
N ARG A 426 1.56 -1.98 -5.26
CA ARG A 426 1.31 -3.39 -5.59
C ARG A 426 2.58 -4.21 -5.80
N ALA A 427 3.71 -3.58 -6.11
CA ALA A 427 5.00 -4.28 -6.20
C ALA A 427 5.42 -4.92 -4.85
N SER A 428 4.88 -4.42 -3.74
CA SER A 428 5.14 -4.94 -2.39
C SER A 428 4.18 -6.09 -2.00
N ALA A 429 3.25 -6.47 -2.86
CA ALA A 429 2.28 -7.53 -2.56
C ALA A 429 2.96 -8.91 -2.39
N PRO A 430 2.30 -9.87 -1.72
CA PRO A 430 2.80 -11.25 -1.62
C PRO A 430 2.97 -11.91 -2.99
N ALA A 431 3.85 -12.92 -3.08
CA ALA A 431 4.21 -13.60 -4.33
C ALA A 431 2.99 -14.10 -5.15
N ALA A 432 2.01 -14.72 -4.49
CA ALA A 432 0.80 -15.21 -5.16
C ALA A 432 -0.04 -14.07 -5.77
N GLU A 433 -0.12 -12.93 -5.08
CA GLU A 433 -0.86 -11.76 -5.56
C GLU A 433 -0.13 -11.05 -6.70
N LEU A 434 1.21 -10.94 -6.61
CA LEU A 434 2.05 -10.42 -7.70
C LEU A 434 1.95 -11.28 -8.97
N SER A 435 1.93 -12.61 -8.81
CA SER A 435 1.78 -13.53 -9.94
C SER A 435 0.43 -13.36 -10.63
N GLU A 436 -0.66 -13.33 -9.84
CA GLU A 436 -1.99 -13.08 -10.37
C GLU A 436 -2.07 -11.71 -11.07
N LEU A 437 -1.54 -10.65 -10.47
CA LEU A 437 -1.54 -9.33 -11.06
C LEU A 437 -0.74 -9.28 -12.37
N THR A 438 0.46 -9.87 -12.40
CA THR A 438 1.30 -9.95 -13.60
C THR A 438 0.55 -10.63 -14.74
N ARG A 439 -0.13 -11.74 -14.45
CA ARG A 439 -0.97 -12.45 -15.42
C ARG A 439 -2.10 -11.58 -15.96
N GLN A 440 -2.78 -10.83 -15.09
CA GLN A 440 -3.89 -9.95 -15.49
C GLN A 440 -3.41 -8.76 -16.33
N LEU A 441 -2.29 -8.12 -15.97
CA LEU A 441 -1.70 -7.03 -16.75
C LEU A 441 -1.25 -7.51 -18.13
N ARG A 442 -0.61 -8.68 -18.20
CA ARG A 442 -0.18 -9.29 -19.46
C ARG A 442 -1.37 -9.66 -20.35
N ALA A 443 -2.42 -10.25 -19.78
CA ALA A 443 -3.67 -10.54 -20.50
C ALA A 443 -4.34 -9.28 -21.05
N ALA A 444 -4.18 -8.14 -20.38
CA ALA A 444 -4.65 -6.83 -20.83
C ALA A 444 -3.68 -6.11 -21.79
N GLY A 445 -2.57 -6.75 -22.21
CA GLY A 445 -1.58 -6.17 -23.13
C GLY A 445 -0.71 -5.06 -22.51
N ARG A 446 -0.63 -5.00 -21.17
CA ARG A 446 0.09 -3.94 -20.44
C ARG A 446 1.52 -4.34 -20.07
N SER A 447 2.32 -4.70 -21.07
CA SER A 447 3.67 -5.22 -20.86
C SER A 447 4.62 -4.23 -20.17
N ASP A 448 4.49 -2.93 -20.43
CA ASP A 448 5.33 -1.92 -19.76
C ASP A 448 5.04 -1.82 -18.26
N ASP A 449 3.78 -1.98 -17.86
CA ASP A 449 3.41 -1.99 -16.44
C ASP A 449 3.85 -3.28 -15.75
N VAL A 450 3.81 -4.42 -16.44
CA VAL A 450 4.42 -5.68 -15.95
C VAL A 450 5.91 -5.46 -15.70
N ARG A 451 6.63 -4.89 -16.67
CA ARG A 451 8.06 -4.61 -16.51
C ARG A 451 8.34 -3.69 -15.33
N HIS A 452 7.57 -2.60 -15.17
CA HIS A 452 7.71 -1.72 -14.02
C HIS A 452 7.46 -2.45 -12.70
N LEU A 453 6.40 -3.25 -12.62
CA LEU A 453 6.05 -4.02 -11.43
C LEU A 453 7.18 -5.00 -11.06
N LEU A 454 7.67 -5.80 -12.03
CA LEU A 454 8.74 -6.78 -11.81
C LEU A 454 10.07 -6.11 -11.48
N ARG A 455 10.37 -4.96 -12.10
CA ARG A 455 11.55 -4.15 -11.78
C ARG A 455 11.53 -3.67 -10.33
N GLN A 456 10.38 -3.24 -9.83
CA GLN A 456 10.22 -2.88 -8.41
C GLN A 456 10.32 -4.13 -7.50
N ALA A 457 9.75 -5.26 -7.90
CA ALA A 457 9.84 -6.52 -7.16
C ALA A 457 11.29 -7.03 -7.05
N ALA A 458 12.12 -6.85 -8.07
CA ALA A 458 13.57 -7.12 -8.02
C ALA A 458 14.31 -6.27 -6.97
N GLY A 459 13.66 -5.19 -6.51
CA GLY A 459 14.02 -4.33 -5.38
C GLY A 459 13.89 -4.99 -3.98
N ARG A 460 13.35 -6.21 -3.89
CA ARG A 460 13.16 -6.94 -2.62
C ARG A 460 14.36 -7.82 -2.23
N PRO A 461 14.44 -8.32 -0.98
CA PRO A 461 15.47 -9.27 -0.54
C PRO A 461 15.49 -10.55 -1.38
N ALA A 462 16.67 -11.16 -1.55
CA ALA A 462 16.89 -12.29 -2.46
C ALA A 462 15.92 -13.47 -2.25
N GLY A 463 15.70 -13.89 -1.00
CA GLY A 463 14.74 -14.95 -0.68
C GLY A 463 13.29 -14.61 -1.02
N GLU A 464 12.89 -13.35 -0.89
CA GLU A 464 11.56 -12.90 -1.33
C GLU A 464 11.45 -12.91 -2.86
N VAL A 465 12.50 -12.45 -3.57
CA VAL A 465 12.51 -12.48 -5.05
C VAL A 465 12.47 -13.91 -5.56
N ALA A 466 13.17 -14.86 -4.93
CA ALA A 466 13.11 -16.28 -5.26
C ALA A 466 11.69 -16.85 -5.11
N ALA A 467 11.01 -16.52 -4.01
CA ALA A 467 9.62 -16.92 -3.79
C ALA A 467 8.66 -16.32 -4.83
N ILE A 468 8.86 -15.06 -5.22
CA ILE A 468 8.07 -14.41 -6.29
C ILE A 468 8.33 -15.09 -7.64
N ALA A 469 9.59 -15.32 -7.99
CA ALA A 469 9.97 -15.97 -9.24
C ALA A 469 9.37 -17.38 -9.35
N ALA A 470 9.34 -18.14 -8.25
CA ALA A 470 8.72 -19.46 -8.19
C ALA A 470 7.18 -19.44 -8.35
N ALA A 471 6.53 -18.32 -8.04
CA ALA A 471 5.08 -18.16 -8.20
C ALA A 471 4.66 -17.66 -9.60
N LEU A 472 5.59 -17.07 -10.35
CA LEU A 472 5.34 -16.51 -11.68
C LEU A 472 5.33 -17.59 -12.77
N ASP A 473 4.71 -17.29 -13.91
CA ASP A 473 4.91 -18.08 -15.13
C ASP A 473 6.36 -17.94 -15.64
N GLY A 474 6.83 -18.89 -16.45
CA GLY A 474 8.23 -18.96 -16.85
C GLY A 474 8.75 -17.71 -17.59
N GLU A 475 7.90 -17.03 -18.37
CA GLU A 475 8.29 -15.80 -19.07
C GLU A 475 8.44 -14.64 -18.08
N SER A 476 7.45 -14.44 -17.22
CA SER A 476 7.48 -13.37 -16.21
C SER A 476 8.56 -13.61 -15.15
N ALA A 477 8.85 -14.87 -14.79
CA ALA A 477 9.93 -15.23 -13.90
C ALA A 477 11.29 -14.88 -14.52
N ALA A 478 11.52 -15.20 -15.80
CA ALA A 478 12.73 -14.84 -16.51
C ALA A 478 12.90 -13.30 -16.62
N GLU A 479 11.82 -12.56 -16.83
CA GLU A 479 11.84 -11.09 -16.85
C GLU A 479 12.24 -10.51 -15.48
N LEU A 480 11.65 -11.02 -14.38
CA LEU A 480 12.01 -10.64 -13.02
C LEU A 480 13.49 -10.91 -12.71
N VAL A 481 13.98 -12.10 -13.07
CA VAL A 481 15.39 -12.48 -12.91
C VAL A 481 16.30 -11.56 -13.73
N GLY A 482 15.90 -11.22 -14.96
CA GLY A 482 16.60 -10.26 -15.80
C GLY A 482 16.70 -8.88 -15.18
N GLU A 483 15.61 -8.35 -14.60
CA GLU A 483 15.62 -7.08 -13.88
C GLU A 483 16.54 -7.13 -12.63
N LEU A 484 16.48 -8.22 -11.86
CA LEU A 484 17.35 -8.43 -10.70
C LEU A 484 18.83 -8.39 -11.09
N VAL A 485 19.22 -9.18 -12.10
CA VAL A 485 20.62 -9.26 -12.57
C VAL A 485 21.11 -7.92 -13.11
N ARG A 486 20.24 -7.15 -13.78
CA ARG A 486 20.57 -5.82 -14.32
C ARG A 486 20.61 -4.72 -13.26
N MET A 487 19.88 -4.82 -12.16
CA MET A 487 19.83 -3.78 -11.13
C MET A 487 20.78 -4.02 -9.95
N ARG A 488 21.03 -5.28 -9.62
CA ARG A 488 21.71 -5.66 -8.36
C ARG A 488 23.21 -5.82 -8.50
N SER A 489 23.87 -5.82 -7.34
CA SER A 489 25.28 -6.13 -7.24
C SER A 489 25.52 -7.62 -7.52
N ALA A 490 26.72 -7.99 -7.95
CA ALA A 490 27.08 -9.39 -8.18
C ALA A 490 26.92 -10.26 -6.91
N SER A 491 27.16 -9.70 -5.73
CA SER A 491 26.96 -10.39 -4.44
C SER A 491 25.49 -10.73 -4.22
N ASP A 492 24.57 -9.79 -4.48
CA ASP A 492 23.13 -10.02 -4.33
C ASP A 492 22.63 -11.06 -5.34
N VAL A 493 23.17 -11.05 -6.57
CA VAL A 493 22.88 -12.08 -7.59
C VAL A 493 23.35 -13.45 -7.10
N GLY A 494 24.52 -13.53 -6.48
CA GLY A 494 25.01 -14.77 -5.85
C GLY A 494 24.13 -15.27 -4.70
N GLN A 495 23.59 -14.36 -3.88
CA GLN A 495 22.62 -14.71 -2.84
C GLN A 495 21.33 -15.26 -3.45
N PHE A 496 20.77 -14.59 -4.46
CA PHE A 496 19.59 -15.08 -5.18
C PHE A 496 19.85 -16.45 -5.82
N ALA A 497 21.00 -16.65 -6.45
CA ALA A 497 21.40 -17.92 -7.04
C ALA A 497 21.45 -19.07 -6.02
N ALA A 498 21.84 -18.79 -4.78
CA ALA A 498 21.82 -19.77 -3.70
C ALA A 498 20.40 -20.17 -3.31
N GLU A 499 19.45 -19.23 -3.29
CA GLU A 499 18.04 -19.48 -2.99
C GLU A 499 17.34 -20.32 -4.08
N VAL A 500 17.70 -20.12 -5.35
CA VAL A 500 17.08 -20.83 -6.49
C VAL A 500 17.88 -22.04 -6.97
N ARG A 501 18.89 -22.50 -6.22
CA ARG A 501 19.80 -23.58 -6.63
C ARG A 501 19.11 -24.88 -7.02
N ASP A 502 17.95 -25.16 -6.43
CA ASP A 502 17.18 -26.39 -6.67
C ASP A 502 16.15 -26.22 -7.81
N SER A 503 16.00 -25.00 -8.33
CA SER A 503 15.16 -24.69 -9.49
C SER A 503 16.01 -24.47 -10.74
N ALA A 504 16.21 -25.54 -11.51
CA ALA A 504 17.03 -25.51 -12.72
C ALA A 504 16.59 -24.42 -13.72
N GLU A 505 15.28 -24.19 -13.86
CA GLU A 505 14.73 -23.18 -14.78
C GLU A 505 15.09 -21.75 -14.37
N LEU A 506 14.95 -21.43 -13.07
CA LEU A 506 15.31 -20.10 -12.55
C LEU A 506 16.81 -19.87 -12.55
N TYR A 507 17.58 -20.92 -12.25
CA TYR A 507 19.04 -20.86 -12.30
C TYR A 507 19.55 -20.63 -13.73
N ASP A 508 19.00 -21.36 -14.71
CA ASP A 508 19.30 -21.16 -16.13
C ASP A 508 18.90 -19.76 -16.60
N ALA A 509 17.74 -19.25 -16.18
CA ALA A 509 17.30 -17.89 -16.52
C ALA A 509 18.28 -16.83 -15.96
N MET A 510 18.82 -17.05 -14.76
CA MET A 510 19.81 -16.17 -14.14
C MET A 510 21.15 -16.19 -14.87
N LEU A 511 21.65 -17.37 -15.25
CA LEU A 511 22.86 -17.49 -16.05
C LEU A 511 22.68 -16.82 -17.43
N SER A 512 21.56 -17.08 -18.11
CA SER A 512 21.24 -16.44 -19.38
C SER A 512 21.15 -14.92 -19.28
N ALA A 513 20.62 -14.40 -18.16
CA ALA A 513 20.58 -12.95 -17.91
C ALA A 513 21.97 -12.37 -17.65
N ALA A 514 22.85 -13.12 -16.98
CA ALA A 514 24.23 -12.71 -16.70
C ALA A 514 25.10 -12.68 -17.97
N ASP A 515 24.87 -13.62 -18.90
CA ASP A 515 25.54 -13.65 -20.20
C ASP A 515 25.18 -12.45 -21.09
N GLY A 516 24.01 -11.84 -20.88
CA GLY A 516 23.58 -10.63 -21.57
C GLY A 516 24.14 -9.32 -21.02
N LEU A 517 24.97 -9.37 -19.97
CA LEU A 517 25.59 -8.18 -19.39
C LEU A 517 26.90 -7.79 -20.10
N GLU A 518 27.45 -6.63 -19.74
CA GLU A 518 28.82 -6.28 -20.11
C GLU A 518 29.83 -7.26 -19.49
N GLU A 519 30.89 -7.59 -20.24
CA GLU A 519 31.93 -8.56 -19.87
C GLU A 519 32.50 -8.38 -18.44
N SER A 520 32.71 -7.13 -18.00
CA SER A 520 33.19 -6.83 -16.65
C SER A 520 32.19 -7.26 -15.57
N ARG A 521 30.90 -7.07 -15.84
CA ARG A 521 29.81 -7.40 -14.92
C ARG A 521 29.51 -8.89 -14.94
N THR A 522 29.54 -9.55 -16.10
CA THR A 522 29.43 -11.01 -16.23
C THR A 522 30.53 -11.69 -15.41
N ARG A 523 31.80 -11.29 -15.56
CA ARG A 523 32.91 -11.83 -14.75
C ARG A 523 32.70 -11.65 -13.25
N SER A 524 32.14 -10.52 -12.84
CA SER A 524 31.84 -10.24 -11.43
C SER A 524 30.74 -11.15 -10.88
N VAL A 525 29.66 -11.38 -11.65
CA VAL A 525 28.59 -12.32 -11.28
C VAL A 525 29.14 -13.74 -11.17
N LEU A 526 29.89 -14.22 -12.17
CA LEU A 526 30.49 -15.55 -12.15
C LEU A 526 31.49 -15.72 -11.00
N ALA A 527 32.21 -14.66 -10.61
CA ALA A 527 33.09 -14.69 -9.44
C ALA A 527 32.29 -14.83 -8.12
N ALA A 528 31.16 -14.14 -8.00
CA ALA A 528 30.27 -14.28 -6.85
C ALA A 528 29.68 -15.69 -6.75
N LEU A 529 29.25 -16.28 -7.87
CA LEU A 529 28.78 -17.68 -7.92
C LEU A 529 29.85 -18.66 -7.46
N ARG A 530 31.08 -18.53 -7.98
CA ARG A 530 32.21 -19.38 -7.55
C ARG A 530 32.53 -19.24 -6.06
N THR A 531 32.48 -18.01 -5.54
CA THR A 531 32.72 -17.74 -4.12
C THR A 531 31.65 -18.39 -3.23
N ALA A 532 30.41 -18.48 -3.73
CA ALA A 532 29.31 -19.18 -3.07
C ALA A 532 29.31 -20.70 -3.30
N GLY A 533 30.26 -21.24 -4.08
CA GLY A 533 30.32 -22.67 -4.42
C GLY A 533 29.20 -23.12 -5.39
N LEU A 534 28.68 -22.20 -6.18
CA LEU A 534 27.58 -22.44 -7.14
C LEU A 534 28.12 -22.66 -8.57
N PRO A 535 27.42 -23.47 -9.39
CA PRO A 535 27.85 -23.77 -10.75
C PRO A 535 27.77 -22.55 -11.67
N THR A 536 28.78 -22.30 -12.49
CA THR A 536 28.80 -21.17 -13.44
C THR A 536 28.31 -21.53 -14.84
N GLU A 537 27.98 -22.80 -15.06
CA GLU A 537 27.49 -23.31 -16.34
C GLU A 537 26.09 -23.89 -16.14
N SER A 538 25.22 -23.71 -17.14
CA SER A 538 23.92 -24.36 -17.16
C SER A 538 24.08 -25.87 -17.13
N ALA A 539 23.19 -26.55 -16.39
CA ALA A 539 23.15 -27.99 -16.40
C ALA A 539 22.93 -28.49 -17.85
N PRO A 540 23.65 -29.51 -18.31
CA PRO A 540 23.45 -30.03 -19.66
C PRO A 540 22.00 -30.51 -19.78
N ARG A 541 21.18 -29.74 -20.51
CA ARG A 541 19.78 -30.08 -20.77
C ARG A 541 19.76 -31.50 -21.32
N SER A 542 19.14 -32.41 -20.58
CA SER A 542 18.98 -33.80 -21.01
C SER A 542 18.28 -33.78 -22.36
N ARG A 543 19.04 -33.95 -23.45
CA ARG A 543 18.49 -33.98 -24.81
C ARG A 543 17.38 -35.02 -24.81
N PRO A 544 16.14 -34.67 -25.21
CA PRO A 544 15.08 -35.65 -25.26
C PRO A 544 15.53 -36.79 -26.19
N LYS A 545 15.58 -38.00 -25.63
CA LYS A 545 16.03 -39.24 -26.30
C LYS A 545 15.16 -39.63 -27.52
N SER A 546 14.24 -38.77 -27.97
CA SER A 546 13.29 -39.04 -29.05
C SER A 546 13.88 -38.91 -30.47
N ARG A 547 15.17 -38.57 -30.64
CA ARG A 547 15.82 -38.50 -31.97
C ARG A 547 16.74 -39.66 -32.33
N LEU A 548 16.83 -40.72 -31.51
CA LEU A 548 17.67 -41.89 -31.80
C LEU A 548 16.90 -43.17 -32.19
N ARG A 549 15.75 -42.99 -32.86
CA ARG A 549 15.11 -44.05 -33.64
C ARG A 549 14.62 -43.47 -34.97
N ARG A 550 15.52 -43.35 -35.94
CA ARG A 550 15.15 -43.40 -37.34
C ARG A 550 16.25 -44.05 -38.15
#